data_AF-A0A2T8F8T1-F1
#
_entry.id   AF-A0A2T8F8T1-F1
#
_cell.length_a   1.000
_cell.length_b   1.000
_cell.length_c   1.000
_cell.angle_alpha   90.00
_cell.angle_beta   90.00
_cell.angle_gamma   90.00
#
_symmetry.space_group_name_H-M   'P 1'
#
loop_
_entity.id
_entity.type
_entity.pdbx_description
1 polymer ?
#
loop_
_entity_poly.entity_id
_entity_poly.type
_entity_poly.pdbx_seq_one_letter_code
_entity_poly.pdbx_strand_id
1 'polypeptide(L)'
;MDALIEFLQARLAEDHAWAKRQERVAIRTHHVGRRSPHPPDHYSRVLADVEAKRRIVARCAETFAGDGWKSDDAPDMARETLRDLAGAYADHPDCRPEWRP
;
A
#
# COMPACT_ATOMS: atom_id res chain seq x y z
N MET A 1 -2.07 3.12 -17.28
CA MET A 1 -1.37 3.22 -15.98
C MET A 1 -2.33 3.61 -14.87
N ASP A 2 -3.28 4.51 -15.15
CA ASP A 2 -4.28 5.00 -14.19
C ASP A 2 -5.04 3.89 -13.47
N ALA A 3 -5.52 2.86 -14.19
CA ALA A 3 -6.21 1.72 -13.57
C ALA A 3 -5.35 0.95 -12.55
N LEU A 4 -4.04 0.84 -12.76
CA LEU A 4 -3.12 0.20 -11.81
C LEU A 4 -2.89 1.10 -10.58
N ILE A 5 -2.77 2.41 -10.79
CA ILE A 5 -2.65 3.40 -9.72
C ILE A 5 -3.91 3.39 -8.84
N GLU A 6 -5.10 3.45 -9.45
CA GLU A 6 -6.39 3.38 -8.77
C GLU A 6 -6.53 2.08 -7.97
N PHE A 7 -6.17 0.94 -8.57
CA PHE A 7 -6.17 -0.35 -7.88
C PHE A 7 -5.29 -0.32 -6.63
N LEU A 8 -4.03 0.12 -6.74
CA LEU A 8 -3.10 0.21 -5.62
C LEU A 8 -3.59 1.19 -4.54
N GLN A 9 -4.13 2.34 -4.93
CA GLN A 9 -4.72 3.30 -4.00
C GLN A 9 -5.88 2.68 -3.21
N ALA A 10 -6.77 1.94 -3.88
CA ALA A 10 -7.88 1.25 -3.23
C ALA A 10 -7.39 0.17 -2.26
N ARG A 11 -6.43 -0.68 -2.65
CA ARG A 11 -5.90 -1.73 -1.77
C ARG A 11 -5.18 -1.14 -0.55
N LEU A 12 -4.37 -0.10 -0.74
CA LEU A 12 -3.70 0.62 0.36
C LEU A 12 -4.69 1.35 1.28
N ALA A 13 -5.86 1.77 0.78
CA ALA A 13 -6.93 2.31 1.62
C ALA A 13 -7.53 1.22 2.53
N GLU A 14 -7.77 0.02 1.98
CA GLU A 14 -8.27 -1.12 2.74
C GLU A 14 -7.27 -1.61 3.80
N ASP A 15 -6.00 -1.76 3.45
CA ASP A 15 -4.94 -2.17 4.39
C ASP A 15 -4.82 -1.17 5.55
N HIS A 16 -4.89 0.13 5.25
CA HIS A 16 -4.89 1.16 6.28
C HIS A 16 -6.11 1.05 7.21
N ALA A 17 -7.31 0.89 6.64
CA ALA A 17 -8.54 0.76 7.41
C ALA A 17 -8.53 -0.50 8.29
N TRP A 18 -8.03 -1.62 7.76
CA TRP A 18 -7.85 -2.86 8.49
C TRP A 18 -6.86 -2.68 9.64
N ALA A 19 -5.67 -2.13 9.38
CA ALA A 19 -4.65 -1.90 10.40
C ALA A 19 -5.16 -0.97 11.51
N LYS A 20 -5.88 0.11 11.18
CA LYS A 20 -6.52 1.00 12.16
C LYS A 20 -7.57 0.29 13.00
N ARG A 21 -8.37 -0.59 12.40
CA ARG A 21 -9.36 -1.38 13.14
C ARG A 21 -8.68 -2.32 14.13
N GLN A 22 -7.61 -2.99 13.72
CA GLN A 22 -6.87 -3.92 14.58
C GLN A 22 -6.14 -3.19 15.71
N GLU A 23 -5.51 -2.05 15.45
CA GLU A 23 -4.90 -1.19 16.47
C GLU A 23 -5.91 -0.86 17.59
N ARG A 24 -7.12 -0.44 17.22
CA ARG A 24 -8.20 -0.15 18.19
C ARG A 24 -8.64 -1.38 18.98
N VAL A 25 -8.74 -2.54 18.34
CA VAL A 25 -9.08 -3.80 19.02
C VAL A 25 -7.99 -4.16 20.02
N ALA A 26 -6.71 -4.08 19.63
CA ALA A 26 -5.58 -4.40 20.47
C ALA A 26 -5.48 -3.50 21.70
N ILE A 27 -5.66 -2.18 21.52
CA ILE A 27 -5.70 -1.23 22.65
C ILE A 27 -6.84 -1.61 23.61
N ARG A 28 -8.03 -1.92 23.09
CA ARG A 28 -9.19 -2.31 23.91
C ARG A 28 -8.96 -3.63 24.65
N THR A 29 -8.39 -4.65 24.00
CA THR A 29 -8.13 -5.96 24.64
C THR A 29 -7.08 -5.85 25.72
N HIS A 30 -6.01 -5.09 25.48
CA HIS A 30 -4.99 -4.79 26.49
C HIS A 30 -5.60 -4.07 27.70
N HIS A 31 -6.50 -3.10 27.50
CA HIS A 31 -7.16 -2.40 28.62
C HIS A 31 -8.03 -3.31 29.50
N VAL A 32 -8.57 -4.41 28.97
CA VAL A 32 -9.40 -5.37 29.75
C VAL A 32 -8.60 -6.57 30.27
N GLY A 33 -7.26 -6.48 30.29
CA GLY A 33 -6.37 -7.54 30.76
C GLY A 33 -6.34 -8.78 29.87
N ARG A 34 -6.89 -8.71 28.65
CA ARG A 34 -6.80 -9.80 27.67
C ARG A 34 -5.50 -9.65 26.88
N ARG A 35 -4.78 -10.75 26.70
CA ARG A 35 -3.57 -10.78 25.87
C ARG A 35 -3.99 -10.64 24.40
N SER A 36 -3.63 -9.53 23.77
CA SER A 36 -3.79 -9.37 22.33
C SER A 36 -2.81 -10.32 21.61
N PRO A 37 -3.19 -10.94 20.48
CA PRO A 37 -2.32 -11.86 19.75
C PRO A 37 -1.08 -11.19 19.15
N HIS A 38 -1.11 -9.86 18.98
CA HIS A 38 0.02 -9.07 18.48
C HIS A 38 0.33 -7.93 19.45
N PRO A 39 1.61 -7.56 19.60
CA PRO A 39 1.99 -6.43 20.42
C PRO A 39 1.47 -5.12 19.79
N PRO A 40 1.18 -4.08 20.60
CA PRO A 40 0.53 -2.85 20.12
C PRO A 40 1.28 -2.13 18.99
N ASP A 41 2.61 -2.23 18.97
CA ASP A 41 3.51 -1.62 17.99
C ASP A 41 3.47 -2.29 16.60
N HIS A 42 2.95 -3.52 16.51
CA HIS A 42 2.82 -4.24 15.25
C HIS A 42 1.98 -3.47 14.22
N TYR A 43 0.85 -2.89 14.66
CA TYR A 43 -0.05 -2.15 13.77
C TYR A 43 0.50 -0.78 13.38
N SER A 44 1.24 -0.13 14.26
CA SER A 44 1.94 1.12 13.95
C SER A 44 2.94 0.93 12.81
N ARG A 45 3.67 -0.20 12.79
CA ARG A 45 4.57 -0.55 11.69
C ARG A 45 3.83 -0.77 10.38
N VAL A 46 2.70 -1.49 10.40
CA VAL A 46 1.88 -1.70 9.20
C VAL A 46 1.33 -0.38 8.65
N LEU A 47 0.87 0.53 9.52
CA LEU A 47 0.41 1.85 9.11
C LEU A 47 1.53 2.69 8.47
N ALA A 48 2.74 2.64 9.03
CA ALA A 48 3.91 3.30 8.45
C ALA A 48 4.29 2.73 7.07
N ASP A 49 4.20 1.41 6.91
CA ASP A 49 4.43 0.74 5.61
C ASP A 49 3.41 1.15 4.55
N VAL A 50 2.12 1.14 4.90
CA VAL A 50 1.04 1.60 4.00
C VAL A 50 1.25 3.05 3.58
N GLU A 51 1.63 3.92 4.52
CA GLU A 51 1.93 5.31 4.22
C GLU A 51 3.16 5.48 3.31
N ALA A 52 4.22 4.70 3.54
CA ALA A 52 5.37 4.68 2.64
C ALA A 52 5.00 4.25 1.23
N LYS A 53 4.18 3.20 1.08
CA LYS A 53 3.67 2.72 -0.21
C LYS A 53 2.80 3.76 -0.91
N ARG A 54 1.94 4.48 -0.19
CA ARG A 54 1.14 5.60 -0.75
C ARG A 54 2.03 6.68 -1.34
N ARG A 55 3.10 7.07 -0.65
CA ARG A 55 4.06 8.04 -1.18
C ARG A 55 4.80 7.53 -2.42
N ILE A 56 5.10 6.24 -2.49
CA ILE A 56 5.69 5.64 -3.70
C ILE A 56 4.69 5.74 -4.87
N VAL A 57 3.44 5.32 -4.67
CA VAL A 57 2.39 5.39 -5.70
C VAL A 57 2.16 6.83 -6.18
N ALA A 58 2.12 7.80 -5.26
CA ALA A 58 1.96 9.22 -5.60
C ALA A 58 3.12 9.73 -6.48
N ARG A 59 4.38 9.45 -6.11
CA ARG A 59 5.54 9.84 -6.92
C ARG A 59 5.53 9.18 -8.31
N CYS A 60 5.13 7.92 -8.40
CA CYS A 60 4.98 7.25 -9.69
C CYS A 60 3.89 7.92 -10.54
N ALA A 61 2.76 8.31 -9.95
CA ALA A 61 1.68 9.02 -10.63
C ALA A 61 2.16 10.39 -11.15
N GLU A 62 2.89 11.15 -10.33
CA GLU A 62 3.50 12.44 -10.73
C GLU A 62 4.46 12.26 -11.92
N THR A 63 5.25 11.18 -11.96
CA THR A 63 6.10 10.85 -13.11
C THR A 63 5.29 10.66 -14.40
N PHE A 64 4.13 9.99 -14.34
CA PHE A 64 3.27 9.84 -15.52
C PHE A 64 2.55 11.12 -15.93
N ALA A 65 2.31 12.04 -14.99
CA ALA A 65 1.74 13.36 -15.27
C ALA A 65 2.74 14.33 -15.95
N GLY A 66 4.03 13.96 -16.00
CA GLY A 66 5.10 14.84 -16.49
C GLY A 66 5.65 15.80 -15.43
N ASP A 67 5.14 15.73 -14.19
CA ASP A 67 5.54 16.56 -13.06
C ASP A 67 6.64 15.91 -12.20
N GLY A 68 6.98 14.64 -12.46
CA GLY A 68 7.94 13.86 -11.70
C GLY A 68 9.40 13.97 -12.17
N TRP A 69 10.16 12.89 -11.98
CA TRP A 69 11.59 12.86 -12.31
C TRP A 69 11.85 13.05 -13.81
N LYS A 70 12.76 13.97 -14.13
CA LYS A 70 13.16 14.32 -15.50
C LYS A 70 14.30 13.43 -15.98
N SER A 71 14.05 12.13 -16.04
CA SER A 71 14.92 11.14 -16.69
C SER A 71 14.13 10.44 -17.78
N ASP A 72 14.78 10.14 -18.90
CA ASP A 72 14.18 9.39 -20.02
C ASP A 72 13.66 8.01 -19.57
N ASP A 73 14.31 7.40 -18.56
CA ASP A 73 13.94 6.08 -18.02
C ASP A 73 12.90 6.15 -16.87
N ALA A 74 12.58 7.36 -16.37
CA ALA A 74 11.71 7.52 -15.21
C ALA A 74 10.31 6.86 -15.37
N PRO A 75 9.64 6.95 -16.54
CA PRO A 75 8.33 6.31 -16.73
C PRO A 75 8.38 4.78 -16.66
N ASP A 76 9.46 4.17 -17.14
CA ASP A 76 9.62 2.71 -17.14
C ASP A 76 9.90 2.20 -15.73
N MET A 77 10.81 2.86 -15.00
CA MET A 77 11.05 2.53 -13.58
C MET A 77 9.79 2.73 -12.72
N ALA A 78 9.01 3.79 -12.98
CA ALA A 78 7.75 4.02 -12.27
C ALA A 78 6.74 2.91 -12.56
N ARG A 79 6.70 2.39 -13.80
CA ARG A 79 5.81 1.29 -14.18
C ARG A 79 6.20 -0.02 -13.49
N GLU A 80 7.49 -0.35 -13.49
CA GLU A 80 8.02 -1.54 -12.81
C GLU A 80 7.76 -1.48 -11.32
N THR A 81 8.03 -0.34 -10.68
CA THR A 81 7.76 -0.13 -9.25
C THR A 81 6.29 -0.36 -8.90
N LEU A 82 5.35 0.10 -9.74
CA LEU A 82 3.93 -0.13 -9.52
C LEU A 82 3.53 -1.60 -9.70
N ARG A 83 4.15 -2.32 -10.64
CA ARG A 83 3.94 -3.77 -10.82
C ARG A 83 4.47 -4.56 -9.64
N ASP A 84 5.65 -4.22 -9.13
CA ASP A 84 6.22 -4.85 -7.93
C ASP A 84 5.31 -4.68 -6.71
N LEU A 85 4.75 -3.48 -6.52
CA LEU A 85 3.75 -3.25 -5.47
C LEU A 85 2.47 -4.05 -5.69
N ALA A 86 2.00 -4.18 -6.92
CA ALA A 86 0.82 -4.98 -7.24
C ALA A 86 1.03 -6.47 -7.02
N GLY A 87 2.29 -6.95 -7.06
CA GLY A 87 2.66 -8.31 -6.70
C GLY A 87 2.21 -8.71 -5.29
N ALA A 88 2.17 -7.76 -4.34
CA ALA A 88 1.65 -8.02 -2.99
C ALA A 88 0.13 -8.34 -2.97
N TYR A 89 -0.58 -8.01 -4.05
CA TYR A 89 -2.01 -8.23 -4.21
C TYR A 89 -2.32 -9.21 -5.36
N ALA A 90 -1.38 -10.07 -5.75
CA ALA A 90 -1.52 -10.96 -6.89
C ALA A 90 -2.73 -11.90 -6.80
N ASP A 91 -3.11 -12.32 -5.58
CA ASP A 91 -4.24 -13.21 -5.31
C ASP A 91 -5.58 -12.47 -5.22
N HIS A 92 -5.59 -11.13 -5.35
CA HIS A 92 -6.81 -10.35 -5.32
C HIS A 92 -7.61 -10.54 -6.62
N PRO A 93 -8.94 -10.76 -6.57
CA PRO A 93 -9.75 -11.01 -7.77
C PRO A 93 -9.72 -9.84 -8.77
N ASP A 94 -9.58 -8.61 -8.28
CA ASP A 94 -9.48 -7.41 -9.12
C ASP A 94 -8.06 -7.16 -9.66
N CYS A 95 -7.06 -7.93 -9.22
CA CYS A 95 -5.69 -7.82 -9.72
C CYS A 95 -5.59 -8.46 -11.10
N ARG A 96 -5.22 -7.65 -12.11
CA ARG A 96 -5.14 -8.14 -13.49
C ARG A 96 -3.79 -8.81 -13.76
N PRO A 97 -3.75 -9.89 -14.59
CA PRO A 97 -2.51 -10.59 -14.90
C PRO A 97 -1.40 -9.70 -15.45
N GLU A 98 -1.73 -8.68 -16.25
CA GLU A 98 -0.77 -7.75 -16.87
C GLU A 98 -0.10 -6.76 -15.88
N TRP A 99 -0.58 -6.72 -14.64
CA TRP A 99 -0.01 -5.93 -13.54
C TRP A 99 0.98 -6.71 -12.69
N ARG A 100 1.08 -8.03 -12.89
CA ARG A 100 2.08 -8.85 -12.23
C ARG A 100 3.47 -8.58 -12.84
N PRO A 101 4.55 -8.60 -12.04
CA PRO A 101 5.91 -8.54 -12.56
C PRO A 101 6.22 -9.73 -13.47
#